data_AF-A0A520IL19-F1
#
_entry.id   AF-A0A520IL19-F1
#
_cell.length_a   1.000
_cell.length_b   1.000
_cell.length_c   1.000
_cell.angle_alpha   90.00
_cell.angle_beta   90.00
_cell.angle_gamma   90.00
#
_symmetry.space_group_name_H-M   'P 1'
#
loop_
_entity.id
_entity.type
_entity.pdbx_description
1 polymer ?
#
loop_
_entity_poly.entity_id
_entity_poly.type
_entity_poly.pdbx_seq_one_letter_code
_entity_poly.pdbx_strand_id
1 'polypeptide(L)'
;MAELKIEFSKAHYALLENGQIEIAGFLNMVLPIGPEDVANPENKLINLLLSYHSDDGGAVTVTKAEVGEVKYDLSKKTGKITFIYHLAYHYACSYSEKDYEKNDKIDFTIDPEAGVVTLSFLDVNTRSTAEEF
;
A
#
# COMPACT_ATOMS: atom_id res chain seq x y z
N MET A 1 -15.67 -0.18 1.43
CA MET A 1 -14.40 0.46 1.03
C MET A 1 -13.59 0.62 2.30
N ALA A 2 -12.35 0.17 2.32
CA ALA A 2 -11.48 0.35 3.48
C ALA A 2 -10.57 1.55 3.23
N GLU A 3 -10.50 2.49 4.17
CA GLU A 3 -9.65 3.67 4.08
C GLU A 3 -8.57 3.60 5.15
N LEU A 4 -7.32 3.84 4.77
CA LEU A 4 -6.21 3.97 5.71
C LEU A 4 -5.73 5.42 5.72
N LYS A 5 -5.79 6.04 6.90
CA LYS A 5 -5.30 7.40 7.12
C LYS A 5 -3.93 7.32 7.79
N ILE A 6 -2.95 7.97 7.18
CA ILE A 6 -1.57 8.00 7.64
C ILE A 6 -1.20 9.47 7.83
N GLU A 7 -0.86 9.83 9.05
CA GLU A 7 -0.42 11.19 9.39
C GLU A 7 1.00 11.43 8.90
N PHE A 8 1.27 12.64 8.39
CA PHE A 8 2.59 13.06 7.97
C PHE A 8 2.93 14.45 8.49
N SER A 9 4.22 14.72 8.64
CA SER A 9 4.71 16.05 9.00
C SER A 9 4.59 17.01 7.81
N LYS A 10 4.05 18.20 8.04
CA LYS A 10 3.99 19.27 7.03
C LYS A 10 5.36 19.61 6.43
N ALA A 11 6.44 19.39 7.19
CA ALA A 11 7.80 19.55 6.68
C ALA A 11 8.12 18.56 5.54
N HIS A 12 7.65 17.31 5.63
CA HIS A 12 7.84 16.31 4.56
C HIS A 12 7.06 16.69 3.30
N TYR A 13 5.84 17.20 3.46
CA TYR A 13 5.04 17.66 2.33
C TYR A 13 5.61 18.94 1.68
N ALA A 14 6.22 19.83 2.46
CA ALA A 14 6.89 21.00 1.92
C ALA A 14 8.03 20.61 0.94
N LEU A 15 8.74 19.50 1.20
CA LEU A 15 9.76 18.98 0.27
C LEU A 15 9.14 18.57 -1.07
N LEU A 16 7.97 17.92 -1.04
CA LEU A 16 7.22 17.54 -2.24
C LEU A 16 6.73 18.78 -2.99
N GLU A 17 6.13 19.75 -2.29
CA GLU A 17 5.58 20.96 -2.88
C GLU A 17 6.66 21.86 -3.51
N ASN A 18 7.85 21.91 -2.89
CA ASN A 18 9.00 22.64 -3.42
C ASN A 18 9.75 21.86 -4.52
N GLY A 19 9.28 20.66 -4.91
CA GLY A 19 9.91 19.82 -5.92
C GLY A 19 11.29 19.30 -5.53
N GLN A 20 11.61 19.27 -4.23
CA GLN A 20 12.87 18.72 -3.73
C GLN A 20 12.86 17.19 -3.71
N ILE A 21 11.67 16.60 -3.59
CA ILE A 21 11.46 15.16 -3.69
C ILE A 21 10.30 14.87 -4.65
N GLU A 22 10.37 13.70 -5.29
CA GLU A 22 9.26 13.18 -6.07
C GLU A 22 8.19 12.57 -5.16
N ILE A 23 6.97 12.41 -5.67
CA ILE A 23 5.87 11.81 -4.90
C ILE A 23 6.21 10.40 -4.39
N ALA A 24 6.93 9.60 -5.17
CA ALA A 24 7.36 8.28 -4.75
C ALA A 24 8.31 8.37 -3.54
N GLY A 25 9.19 9.37 -3.51
CA GLY A 25 10.07 9.64 -2.37
C GLY A 25 9.28 10.08 -1.14
N PHE A 26 8.29 10.96 -1.30
CA PHE A 26 7.39 11.38 -0.22
C PHE A 26 6.62 10.19 0.37
N LEU A 27 6.03 9.35 -0.48
CA LEU A 27 5.28 8.18 -0.04
C LEU A 27 6.18 7.16 0.66
N ASN A 28 7.40 6.92 0.18
CA ASN A 28 8.36 6.05 0.89
C ASN A 28 8.75 6.59 2.28
N MET A 29 8.70 7.91 2.50
CA MET A 29 8.97 8.50 3.83
C MET A 29 7.77 8.43 4.79
N VAL A 30 6.55 8.35 4.25
CA VAL A 30 5.31 8.45 5.04
C VAL A 30 4.67 7.07 5.25
N LEU A 31 4.79 6.17 4.28
CA LEU A 31 4.16 4.86 4.32
C LEU A 31 5.01 3.86 5.12
N PRO A 32 4.42 3.14 6.08
CA PRO A 32 5.11 2.10 6.83
C PRO A 32 5.20 0.82 5.98
N ILE A 33 6.11 0.77 5.01
CA ILE A 33 6.31 -0.36 4.10
C ILE A 33 7.75 -0.87 4.05
N GLY A 34 8.61 -0.38 4.94
CA GLY A 34 9.97 -0.87 5.05
C GLY A 34 10.03 -2.36 5.44
N PRO A 35 11.19 -3.01 5.32
CA PRO A 35 11.36 -4.40 5.73
C PRO A 35 11.03 -4.62 7.22
N GLU A 36 11.32 -3.63 8.08
CA GLU A 36 10.95 -3.64 9.50
C GLU A 36 9.45 -3.49 9.73
N ASP A 37 8.77 -2.72 8.89
CA ASP A 37 7.33 -2.49 8.93
C ASP A 37 6.54 -3.72 8.45
N VAL A 38 7.08 -4.46 7.46
CA VAL A 38 6.49 -5.69 6.94
C VAL A 38 6.49 -6.81 7.98
N ALA A 39 7.55 -6.87 8.80
CA ALA A 39 7.62 -7.82 9.91
C ALA A 39 6.77 -7.40 11.12
N ASN A 40 6.23 -6.18 11.16
CA ASN A 40 5.46 -5.66 12.28
C ASN A 40 3.98 -6.09 12.17
N PRO A 41 3.50 -6.97 13.07
CA PRO A 41 2.11 -7.42 13.06
C PRO A 41 1.09 -6.32 13.42
N GLU A 42 1.52 -5.19 13.97
CA GLU A 42 0.65 -4.04 14.27
C GLU A 42 0.53 -3.07 13.09
N ASN A 43 1.23 -3.35 11.99
CA ASN A 43 1.19 -2.49 10.83
C ASN A 43 -0.16 -2.58 10.12
N LYS A 44 -0.95 -1.51 10.23
CA LYS A 44 -2.30 -1.42 9.65
C LYS A 44 -2.30 -1.58 8.13
N LEU A 45 -1.29 -1.07 7.43
CA LEU A 45 -1.19 -1.19 5.98
C LEU A 45 -1.00 -2.64 5.57
N ILE A 46 -0.05 -3.33 6.21
CA ILE A 46 0.26 -4.74 5.95
C ILE A 46 -0.92 -5.64 6.32
N ASN A 47 -1.55 -5.42 7.48
CA ASN A 47 -2.75 -6.16 7.87
C ASN A 47 -3.90 -5.98 6.87
N LEU A 48 -4.06 -4.76 6.35
CA LEU A 48 -5.10 -4.49 5.38
C LEU A 48 -4.80 -5.19 4.06
N LEU A 49 -3.55 -5.17 3.58
CA LEU A 49 -3.11 -5.97 2.42
C LEU A 49 -3.32 -7.48 2.65
N LEU A 50 -2.98 -8.01 3.82
CA LEU A 50 -3.21 -9.42 4.18
C LEU A 50 -4.70 -9.78 4.20
N SER A 51 -5.56 -8.87 4.66
CA SER A 51 -7.02 -9.07 4.70
C SER A 51 -7.60 -9.30 3.30
N TYR A 52 -6.97 -8.80 2.24
CA TYR A 52 -7.37 -9.09 0.85
C TYR A 52 -7.09 -10.53 0.40
N HIS A 53 -6.22 -11.27 1.09
CA HIS A 53 -5.79 -12.62 0.71
C HIS A 53 -6.02 -13.66 1.82
N SER A 54 -6.67 -13.27 2.91
CA SER A 54 -6.91 -14.15 4.07
C SER A 54 -7.99 -15.23 3.84
N ASP A 55 -8.70 -15.20 2.70
CA ASP A 55 -9.77 -16.17 2.37
C ASP A 55 -9.23 -17.55 1.92
N ASP A 56 -7.93 -17.66 1.57
CA ASP A 56 -7.34 -18.86 0.95
C ASP A 56 -6.96 -20.00 1.94
N GLY A 57 -7.35 -19.89 3.22
CA GLY A 57 -7.22 -21.00 4.20
C GLY A 57 -5.80 -21.38 4.64
N GLY A 58 -4.77 -20.62 4.23
CA GLY A 58 -3.39 -20.76 4.66
C GLY A 58 -2.91 -19.60 5.55
N ALA A 59 -1.87 -19.82 6.35
CA ALA A 59 -1.18 -18.72 7.03
C ALA A 59 -0.40 -17.93 5.97
N VAL A 60 -0.93 -16.77 5.58
CA VAL A 60 -0.32 -15.88 4.60
C VAL A 60 0.45 -14.77 5.33
N THR A 61 1.68 -14.52 4.89
CA THR A 61 2.53 -13.46 5.41
C THR A 61 3.05 -12.60 4.27
N VAL A 62 3.13 -11.28 4.48
CA VAL A 62 3.85 -10.41 3.54
C VAL A 62 5.34 -10.56 3.85
N THR A 63 6.13 -10.95 2.88
CA THR A 63 7.60 -11.11 3.02
C THR A 63 8.35 -9.87 2.54
N LYS A 64 7.76 -9.15 1.59
CA LYS A 64 8.30 -7.94 1.00
C LYS A 64 7.16 -7.02 0.57
N ALA A 65 7.32 -5.72 0.75
CA ALA A 65 6.43 -4.70 0.20
C ALA A 65 7.27 -3.54 -0.33
N GLU A 66 6.85 -2.97 -1.46
CA GLU A 66 7.49 -1.80 -2.06
C GLU A 66 6.46 -0.93 -2.79
N VAL A 67 6.78 0.37 -2.89
CA VAL A 67 6.05 1.29 -3.77
C VAL A 67 6.55 1.09 -5.20
N GLY A 68 5.66 0.70 -6.09
CA GLY A 68 5.88 0.65 -7.53
C GLY A 68 5.55 1.99 -8.20
N GLU A 69 4.81 1.95 -9.30
CA GLU A 69 4.43 3.16 -10.04
C GLU A 69 3.51 4.06 -9.21
N VAL A 70 3.87 5.35 -9.11
CA VAL A 70 3.07 6.39 -8.47
C VAL A 70 2.72 7.46 -9.49
N LYS A 71 1.42 7.72 -9.65
CA LYS A 71 0.89 8.85 -10.43
C LYS A 71 0.20 9.81 -9.48
N TYR A 72 0.57 11.08 -9.55
CA TYR A 72 0.02 12.09 -8.65
C TYR A 72 -0.34 13.35 -9.42
N ASP A 73 -1.57 13.82 -9.21
CA ASP A 73 -2.06 15.08 -9.72
C ASP A 73 -1.96 16.14 -8.62
N LEU A 74 -0.99 17.03 -8.76
CA LEU A 74 -0.70 18.06 -7.76
C LEU A 74 -1.84 19.10 -7.62
N SER A 75 -2.64 19.29 -8.67
CA SER A 75 -3.78 20.23 -8.64
C SER A 75 -4.96 19.68 -7.85
N LYS A 76 -5.24 18.38 -8.00
CA LYS A 76 -6.32 17.69 -7.31
C LYS A 76 -5.90 17.11 -5.96
N LYS A 77 -4.60 17.03 -5.69
CA LYS A 77 -4.00 16.36 -4.52
C LYS A 77 -4.39 14.89 -4.41
N THR A 78 -4.67 14.26 -5.54
CA THR A 78 -5.07 12.87 -5.66
C THR A 78 -4.09 12.12 -6.54
N GLY A 79 -3.85 10.85 -6.24
CA GLY A 79 -3.00 10.00 -7.03
C GLY A 79 -3.39 8.53 -6.98
N LYS A 80 -2.66 7.73 -7.73
CA LYS A 80 -2.70 6.27 -7.69
C LYS A 80 -1.30 5.77 -7.40
N ILE A 81 -1.20 4.85 -6.44
CA ILE A 81 0.02 4.15 -6.08
C ILE A 81 -0.17 2.67 -6.39
N THR A 82 0.84 2.05 -6.99
CA THR A 82 0.90 0.59 -7.12
C THR A 82 1.73 0.06 -5.96
N PHE A 83 1.13 -0.75 -5.10
CA PHE A 83 1.86 -1.51 -4.10
C PHE A 83 2.23 -2.87 -4.70
N ILE A 84 3.52 -3.17 -4.64
CA ILE A 84 4.06 -4.47 -5.05
C ILE A 84 4.45 -5.19 -3.78
N TYR A 85 3.86 -6.34 -3.52
CA TYR A 85 4.15 -7.10 -2.31
C TYR A 85 4.13 -8.60 -2.56
N HIS A 86 4.95 -9.30 -1.79
CA HIS A 86 5.16 -10.73 -1.91
C HIS A 86 4.45 -11.45 -0.76
N LEU A 87 3.64 -12.45 -1.11
CA LEU A 87 2.91 -13.27 -0.17
C LEU A 87 3.56 -14.66 -0.09
N ALA A 88 3.95 -15.06 1.11
CA ALA A 88 4.34 -16.43 1.40
C ALA A 88 3.16 -17.17 2.06
N TYR A 89 2.81 -18.32 1.50
CA TYR A 89 1.78 -19.20 2.05
C TYR A 89 2.44 -20.36 2.79
N HIS A 90 2.17 -20.45 4.08
CA HIS A 90 2.63 -21.56 4.91
C HIS A 90 1.52 -22.60 5.05
N TYR A 91 1.65 -23.72 4.35
CA TYR A 91 0.77 -24.88 4.48
C TYR A 91 1.41 -25.93 5.39
N ALA A 92 0.68 -26.38 6.41
CA ALA A 92 1.17 -27.33 7.42
C ALA A 92 1.59 -28.71 6.86
N CYS A 93 1.25 -29.06 5.62
CA CYS A 93 1.45 -30.39 5.04
C CYS A 93 2.29 -30.47 3.76
N SER A 94 2.81 -29.35 3.24
CA SER A 94 3.83 -29.42 2.18
C SER A 94 4.70 -28.19 2.22
N TYR A 95 6.00 -28.43 2.41
CA TYR A 95 7.07 -27.44 2.36
C TYR A 95 7.23 -26.96 0.91
N SER A 96 6.32 -26.10 0.48
CA SER A 96 6.40 -25.39 -0.79
C SER A 96 6.16 -23.94 -0.48
N GLU A 97 7.24 -23.22 -0.19
CA GLU A 97 7.26 -21.76 -0.11
C GLU A 97 6.96 -21.23 -1.52
N LYS A 98 5.68 -21.06 -1.81
CA LYS A 98 5.27 -20.34 -3.01
C LYS A 98 5.17 -18.87 -2.64
N ASP A 99 6.12 -18.14 -3.18
CA ASP A 99 6.15 -16.69 -3.16
C ASP A 99 5.28 -16.18 -4.31
N TYR A 100 4.24 -15.42 -3.98
CA TYR A 100 3.34 -14.81 -4.95
C TYR A 100 3.49 -13.30 -4.91
N GLU A 101 4.00 -12.72 -5.99
CA GLU A 101 3.96 -11.28 -6.19
C GLU A 101 2.52 -10.82 -6.48
N LYS A 102 2.08 -9.79 -5.76
CA LYS A 102 0.82 -9.11 -5.96
C LYS A 102 1.08 -7.64 -6.24
N ASN A 103 0.30 -7.11 -7.17
CA ASN A 103 0.36 -5.73 -7.61
C ASN A 103 -1.02 -5.13 -7.41
N ASP A 104 -1.20 -4.27 -6.40
CA ASP A 104 -2.47 -3.60 -6.13
C ASP A 104 -2.36 -2.10 -6.40
N LYS A 105 -3.25 -1.60 -7.23
CA LYS A 105 -3.40 -0.18 -7.52
C LYS A 105 -4.39 0.42 -6.54
N ILE A 106 -3.91 1.37 -5.75
CA ILE A 106 -4.69 2.01 -4.69
C ILE A 106 -4.73 3.52 -4.97
N ASP A 107 -5.93 4.08 -4.92
CA ASP A 107 -6.13 5.51 -4.99
C ASP A 107 -5.72 6.15 -3.66
N PHE A 108 -5.05 7.28 -3.70
CA PHE A 108 -4.68 8.04 -2.52
C PHE A 108 -4.99 9.52 -2.68
N THR A 109 -5.27 10.18 -1.56
CA THR A 109 -5.46 11.62 -1.48
C THR A 109 -4.56 12.18 -0.41
N ILE A 110 -3.94 13.33 -0.68
CA ILE A 110 -3.11 14.04 0.28
C ILE A 110 -3.86 15.27 0.76
N ASP A 111 -4.13 15.34 2.06
CA ASP A 111 -4.64 16.53 2.71
C ASP A 111 -3.48 17.24 3.43
N PRO A 112 -2.86 18.28 2.83
CA PRO A 112 -1.74 18.99 3.44
C PRO A 112 -2.15 19.90 4.59
N GLU A 113 -3.44 20.26 4.69
CA GLU A 113 -3.92 21.11 5.78
C GLU A 113 -4.05 20.30 7.07
N ALA A 114 -4.65 19.11 6.96
CA ALA A 114 -4.76 18.11 8.01
C ALA A 114 -3.45 17.34 8.24
N GLY A 115 -2.55 17.29 7.26
CA GLY A 115 -1.32 16.49 7.33
C GLY A 115 -1.60 14.99 7.25
N VAL A 116 -2.53 14.57 6.39
CA VAL A 116 -2.98 13.17 6.30
C VAL A 116 -2.96 12.67 4.86
N VAL A 117 -2.31 11.53 4.62
CA VAL A 117 -2.51 10.74 3.40
C VAL A 117 -3.63 9.74 3.66
N THR A 118 -4.66 9.76 2.82
CA THR A 118 -5.73 8.77 2.85
C THR A 118 -5.57 7.83 1.68
N LEU A 119 -5.29 6.56 1.96
CA LEU A 119 -5.29 5.46 0.99
C LEU A 119 -6.69 4.86 0.94
N SER A 120 -7.27 4.77 -0.25
CA SER A 120 -8.60 4.23 -0.50
C SER A 120 -8.49 2.85 -1.15
N PHE A 121 -8.75 1.81 -0.37
CA PHE A 121 -8.75 0.45 -0.86
C PHE A 121 -10.16 0.05 -1.31
N LEU A 122 -10.28 -0.34 -2.58
CA LEU A 122 -11.53 -0.85 -3.13
C LEU A 122 -11.94 -2.11 -2.38
N ASP A 123 -13.22 -2.21 -2.03
CA ASP A 123 -13.74 -3.34 -1.28
C ASP A 123 -13.54 -4.65 -2.06
N VAL A 124 -13.18 -5.75 -1.38
CA VAL A 124 -12.96 -7.08 -1.96
C VAL A 124 -14.12 -7.52 -2.87
N ASN A 125 -15.34 -7.05 -2.60
CA ASN A 125 -16.55 -7.32 -3.41
C ASN A 125 -16.64 -6.58 -4.75
N THR A 126 -15.75 -5.62 -5.03
CA THR A 126 -15.76 -4.85 -6.29
C THR A 126 -14.67 -5.26 -7.27
N ARG A 127 -13.88 -6.31 -6.97
CA ARG A 127 -13.05 -7.03 -7.95
C ARG A 127 -13.93 -7.85 -8.92
N SER A 128 -14.90 -7.20 -9.56
CA SER A 128 -15.39 -7.68 -10.85
C SER A 128 -14.36 -7.22 -11.88
N THR A 129 -13.55 -8.17 -12.36
CA THR A 129 -13.10 -8.27 -13.75
C THR A 129 -13.59 -7.12 -14.64
N ALA A 130 -12.85 -6.02 -14.74
CA ALA A 130 -13.23 -4.91 -15.62
C ALA A 130 -12.07 -4.07 -16.17
N GLU A 131 -10.81 -4.47 -16.00
CA GLU A 131 -9.67 -3.88 -16.74
C GLU A 131 -8.77 -4.99 -17.30
N GLU A 132 -9.39 -5.90 -18.06
CA GLU A 132 -8.75 -6.62 -19.16
C GLU A 132 -9.43 -6.14 -20.45
N PHE A 133 -8.92 -5.08 -21.07
CA PHE A 133 -9.18 -4.75 -22.47
C PHE A 133 -8.00 -3.97 -23.06
#